data_AF-A0A7V3LWU0-F1
#
_entry.id   AF-A0A7V3LWU0-F1
#
_cell.length_a   1.000
_cell.length_b   1.000
_cell.length_c   1.000
_cell.angle_alpha   90.00
_cell.angle_beta   90.00
_cell.angle_gamma   90.00
#
_symmetry.space_group_name_H-M   'P 1'
#
loop_
_entity.id
_entity.type
_entity.pdbx_description
1 polymer ?
#
loop_
_entity_poly.entity_id
_entity_poly.type
_entity_poly.pdbx_seq_one_letter_code
_entity_poly.pdbx_strand_id
1 'polypeptide(L)'
;MAFRRLAQLMNKKILALPLFLIALALILAGCGGSSARQDAAMITVTPTSTSAGVEATPVTRPTAPPIQPTPTPTTVHLRPEPVAARGVAVYCDDALPSSWRKALQTALVDEPVACVDDPAAASVRLAWQPLARINGDAVITRYYAVVAPFATVQDDVSLPALQAFWMGEGGPLIVADEAVGPLEVIFGGPPAHTAPTAELLSRLQADEGALGILPFDQLDPAFKVLTIDGANVLDKRLQVGDYPLAVGLNVSGDDADRILPVIRETIQPATNRDVDRMTTLIMTGVTAMSRGTAEKMEQKGVLYPALVISDTLSAADITHVSNEVPFIKGCQVNNTYMNLTLCSDYPYLQALEAIGVDIVGLSGNHVNDFGR
;
A
#
# COMPACT_ATOMS: atom_id res chain seq x y z
N MET A 1 -3.56 4.49 59.34
CA MET A 1 -3.02 5.20 58.16
C MET A 1 -4.06 5.34 57.02
N ALA A 2 -5.35 5.51 57.36
CA ALA A 2 -6.48 5.44 56.41
C ALA A 2 -7.20 6.80 56.17
N PHE A 3 -6.79 7.88 56.85
CA PHE A 3 -7.44 9.20 56.72
C PHE A 3 -6.75 10.17 55.74
N ARG A 4 -5.59 9.81 55.17
CA ARG A 4 -4.87 10.65 54.20
C ARG A 4 -5.21 10.38 52.73
N ARG A 5 -5.98 9.32 52.40
CA ARG A 5 -6.33 8.97 51.02
C ARG A 5 -7.68 9.53 50.53
N LEU A 6 -8.56 10.02 51.42
CA LEU A 6 -9.85 10.59 51.01
C LEU A 6 -9.76 12.05 50.53
N ALA A 7 -8.77 12.82 51.00
CA ALA A 7 -8.63 14.24 50.66
C ALA A 7 -8.03 14.50 49.25
N GLN A 8 -7.37 13.50 48.64
CA GLN A 8 -6.77 13.65 47.30
C GLN A 8 -7.70 13.28 46.14
N LEU A 9 -8.85 12.63 46.40
CA LEU A 9 -9.83 12.27 45.36
C LEU A 9 -10.94 13.30 45.13
N MET A 10 -11.13 14.26 46.04
CA MET A 10 -12.17 15.30 45.90
C MET A 10 -11.73 16.53 45.10
N ASN A 11 -10.43 16.70 44.82
CA ASN A 11 -9.92 17.94 44.20
C ASN A 11 -9.74 17.86 42.66
N LYS A 12 -9.99 16.71 42.03
CA LYS A 12 -9.89 16.54 40.56
C LYS A 12 -11.23 16.62 39.82
N LYS A 13 -12.37 16.59 40.51
CA LYS A 13 -13.70 16.61 39.87
C LYS A 13 -14.35 17.98 39.73
N ILE A 14 -13.78 19.04 40.32
CA ILE A 14 -14.37 20.39 40.29
C ILE A 14 -13.84 21.24 39.11
N LEU A 15 -12.73 20.84 38.47
CA LEU A 15 -12.12 21.61 37.38
C LEU A 15 -12.58 21.21 35.96
N ALA A 16 -13.35 20.13 35.81
CA ALA A 16 -13.77 19.62 34.50
C ALA A 16 -15.14 20.15 34.02
N LEU A 17 -15.94 20.75 34.91
CA LEU A 17 -17.28 21.22 34.58
C LEU A 17 -17.35 22.57 33.82
N PRO A 18 -16.46 23.56 34.01
CA PRO A 18 -16.56 24.83 33.28
C PRO A 18 -16.00 24.75 31.84
N LEU A 19 -15.13 23.77 31.53
CA LEU A 19 -14.57 23.63 30.18
C LEU A 19 -15.55 23.00 29.17
N PHE A 20 -16.45 22.12 29.64
CA PHE A 20 -17.42 21.43 28.78
C PHE A 20 -18.58 22.35 28.36
N LEU A 21 -18.93 23.35 29.19
CA LEU A 21 -19.96 24.34 28.87
C LEU A 21 -19.49 25.38 27.84
N ILE A 22 -18.19 25.68 27.78
CA ILE A 22 -17.61 26.62 26.80
C ILE A 22 -17.49 25.96 25.41
N ALA A 23 -17.17 24.66 25.35
CA ALA A 23 -17.10 23.93 24.08
C ALA A 23 -18.47 23.73 23.42
N LEU A 24 -19.55 23.60 24.20
CA LEU A 24 -20.92 23.44 23.67
C LEU A 24 -21.50 24.77 23.13
N ALA A 25 -21.06 25.92 23.64
CA ALA A 25 -21.50 27.23 23.15
C ALA A 25 -20.88 27.61 21.79
N LEU A 26 -19.71 27.06 21.44
CA LEU A 26 -19.04 27.31 20.16
C LEU A 26 -19.59 26.48 18.99
N ILE A 27 -20.27 25.36 19.26
CA ILE A 27 -20.85 24.48 18.24
C ILE A 27 -22.24 24.96 17.78
N LEU A 28 -22.93 25.78 18.56
CA LEU A 28 -24.30 26.26 18.28
C LEU A 28 -24.38 27.61 17.54
N ALA A 29 -23.26 28.24 17.19
CA ALA A 29 -23.22 29.56 16.55
C ALA A 29 -22.93 29.56 15.03
N GLY A 30 -22.83 28.39 14.39
CA GLY A 30 -22.41 28.28 12.98
C GLY A 30 -23.52 28.11 11.93
N CYS A 31 -24.80 28.21 12.29
CA CYS A 31 -25.92 28.01 11.36
C CYS A 31 -26.86 29.22 11.33
N GLY A 32 -26.92 29.86 10.16
CA GLY A 32 -27.88 30.90 9.78
C GLY A 32 -27.16 32.03 9.04
N GLY A 33 -27.43 32.36 7.79
CA GLY A 33 -28.52 32.05 6.88
C GLY A 33 -28.80 33.29 6.03
N SER A 34 -29.15 33.10 4.75
CA SER A 34 -29.98 33.96 3.86
C SER A 34 -29.42 33.89 2.44
N SER A 35 -30.07 33.28 1.43
CA SER A 35 -31.45 33.32 0.91
C SER A 35 -31.66 34.37 -0.20
N ALA A 36 -32.29 33.86 -1.26
CA ALA A 36 -33.12 34.51 -2.29
C ALA A 36 -32.48 35.28 -3.47
N ARG A 37 -32.66 34.75 -4.69
CA ARG A 37 -33.66 35.22 -5.71
C ARG A 37 -33.58 34.29 -6.95
N GLN A 38 -34.62 33.53 -7.29
CA GLN A 38 -35.71 33.88 -8.23
C GLN A 38 -35.24 34.71 -9.44
N ASP A 39 -35.31 34.11 -10.64
CA ASP A 39 -36.24 34.57 -11.66
C ASP A 39 -36.51 33.50 -12.73
N ALA A 40 -37.79 33.40 -13.08
CA ALA A 40 -38.33 32.68 -14.22
C ALA A 40 -39.18 33.67 -15.02
N ALA A 41 -38.93 33.80 -16.33
CA ALA A 41 -39.86 34.32 -17.35
C ALA A 41 -39.19 34.16 -18.72
N MET A 42 -39.71 33.31 -19.61
CA MET A 42 -40.75 33.55 -20.62
C MET A 42 -40.29 34.29 -21.89
N ILE A 43 -40.38 33.53 -23.00
CA ILE A 43 -41.03 33.86 -24.29
C ILE A 43 -40.56 35.12 -25.06
N THR A 44 -40.00 34.90 -26.26
CA THR A 44 -40.48 35.61 -27.48
C THR A 44 -40.33 34.75 -28.73
N VAL A 45 -41.42 34.67 -29.50
CA VAL A 45 -41.57 34.01 -30.81
C VAL A 45 -41.53 35.08 -31.91
N THR A 46 -41.45 34.62 -33.17
CA THR A 46 -41.93 35.22 -34.45
C THR A 46 -40.98 36.18 -35.23
N PRO A 47 -41.15 36.36 -36.56
CA PRO A 47 -41.30 35.37 -37.67
C PRO A 47 -40.64 35.82 -39.02
N THR A 48 -40.91 35.07 -40.12
CA THR A 48 -41.15 35.56 -41.51
C THR A 48 -39.90 35.90 -42.38
N SER A 49 -39.76 35.59 -43.67
CA SER A 49 -40.50 34.80 -44.68
C SER A 49 -39.79 34.85 -46.06
N THR A 50 -40.21 33.95 -46.98
CA THR A 50 -40.29 34.10 -48.47
C THR A 50 -38.95 34.16 -49.25
N SER A 51 -38.71 33.40 -50.33
CA SER A 51 -39.51 33.31 -51.56
C SER A 51 -39.23 32.03 -52.36
N ALA A 52 -40.30 31.51 -52.96
CA ALA A 52 -40.32 30.49 -54.00
C ALA A 52 -39.91 31.06 -55.37
N GLY A 53 -39.40 30.19 -56.23
CA GLY A 53 -39.27 30.40 -57.67
C GLY A 53 -39.47 29.05 -58.37
N VAL A 54 -40.61 28.92 -59.04
CA VAL A 54 -41.00 27.78 -59.88
C VAL A 54 -40.70 28.16 -61.33
N GLU A 55 -40.09 27.27 -62.11
CA GLU A 55 -40.32 27.27 -63.55
C GLU A 55 -40.24 25.85 -64.13
N ALA A 56 -41.11 25.60 -65.11
CA ALA A 56 -41.57 24.30 -65.55
C ALA A 56 -40.83 23.77 -66.80
N THR A 57 -40.96 22.45 -66.95
CA THR A 57 -40.50 21.54 -68.01
C THR A 57 -41.02 21.86 -69.43
N PRO A 58 -40.40 21.21 -70.43
CA PRO A 58 -41.21 20.47 -71.40
C PRO A 58 -40.75 19.02 -71.62
N VAL A 59 -41.73 18.23 -72.07
CA VAL A 59 -41.75 16.79 -72.29
C VAL A 59 -41.38 16.45 -73.75
N THR A 60 -40.63 15.37 -73.98
CA THR A 60 -40.67 14.57 -75.22
C THR A 60 -40.56 13.06 -74.91
N ARG A 61 -41.18 12.23 -75.75
CA ARG A 61 -41.41 10.76 -75.64
C ARG A 61 -41.19 10.15 -77.05
N PRO A 62 -41.17 8.82 -77.24
CA PRO A 62 -40.19 7.77 -76.88
C PRO A 62 -39.47 7.16 -78.11
N THR A 63 -38.35 6.46 -77.89
CA THR A 63 -37.79 5.53 -78.89
C THR A 63 -37.57 4.15 -78.27
N ALA A 64 -37.87 3.10 -79.04
CA ALA A 64 -37.98 1.68 -78.67
C ALA A 64 -36.65 1.03 -78.21
N PRO A 65 -36.72 -0.07 -77.42
CA PRO A 65 -35.56 -0.63 -76.71
C PRO A 65 -34.71 -1.57 -77.57
N PRO A 66 -33.37 -1.57 -77.44
CA PRO A 66 -32.53 -2.64 -77.94
C PRO A 66 -32.50 -3.82 -76.97
N ILE A 67 -32.41 -5.01 -77.55
CA ILE A 67 -32.54 -6.34 -76.95
C ILE A 67 -31.38 -6.60 -75.97
N GLN A 68 -31.75 -7.10 -74.78
CA GLN A 68 -30.88 -7.39 -73.65
C GLN A 68 -30.08 -8.69 -73.89
N PRO A 69 -28.74 -8.70 -73.77
CA PRO A 69 -27.97 -9.94 -73.79
C PRO A 69 -28.19 -10.73 -72.50
N THR A 70 -28.43 -12.03 -72.66
CA THR A 70 -28.57 -13.05 -71.60
C THR A 70 -27.40 -12.98 -70.61
N PRO A 71 -27.62 -12.91 -69.28
CA PRO A 71 -26.54 -12.95 -68.31
C PRO A 71 -25.93 -14.34 -68.24
N THR A 72 -24.63 -14.44 -68.53
CA THR A 72 -23.77 -15.57 -68.21
C THR A 72 -23.82 -15.85 -66.70
N PRO A 73 -23.83 -17.11 -66.23
CA PRO A 73 -23.80 -17.40 -64.80
C PRO A 73 -22.51 -16.85 -64.17
N THR A 74 -22.63 -15.77 -63.41
CA THR A 74 -21.56 -15.25 -62.57
C THR A 74 -21.37 -16.22 -61.41
N THR A 75 -20.26 -16.94 -61.41
CA THR A 75 -19.78 -17.66 -60.24
C THR A 75 -19.55 -16.63 -59.14
N VAL A 76 -20.45 -16.55 -58.15
CA VAL A 76 -20.22 -15.77 -56.94
C VAL A 76 -19.14 -16.50 -56.15
N HIS A 77 -17.89 -16.12 -56.37
CA HIS A 77 -16.87 -16.32 -55.35
C HIS A 77 -17.30 -15.46 -54.16
N LEU A 78 -17.89 -16.09 -53.15
CA LEU A 78 -17.89 -15.55 -51.80
C LEU A 78 -16.41 -15.43 -51.43
N ARG A 79 -15.82 -14.27 -51.74
CA ARG A 79 -14.60 -13.86 -51.06
C ARG A 79 -15.00 -13.83 -49.59
N PRO A 80 -14.40 -14.64 -48.69
CA PRO A 80 -14.57 -14.37 -47.28
C PRO A 80 -14.19 -12.90 -47.12
N GLU A 81 -15.11 -12.08 -46.61
CA GLU A 81 -14.69 -10.78 -46.11
C GLU A 81 -13.50 -11.06 -45.20
N PRO A 82 -12.37 -10.37 -45.38
CA PRO A 82 -11.34 -10.44 -44.36
C PRO A 82 -12.06 -9.95 -43.11
N VAL A 83 -12.22 -10.85 -42.13
CA VAL A 83 -12.44 -10.42 -40.75
C VAL A 83 -11.24 -9.56 -40.46
N ALA A 84 -11.38 -8.25 -40.63
CA ALA A 84 -10.37 -7.31 -40.21
C ALA A 84 -10.22 -7.60 -38.73
N ALA A 85 -9.07 -8.17 -38.34
CA ALA A 85 -8.66 -8.27 -36.96
C ALA A 85 -8.78 -6.84 -36.43
N ARG A 86 -9.86 -6.56 -35.69
CA ARG A 86 -10.03 -5.27 -35.01
C ARG A 86 -8.99 -5.30 -33.90
N GLY A 87 -7.82 -4.72 -34.19
CA GLY A 87 -6.80 -4.47 -33.18
C GLY A 87 -7.44 -3.71 -32.02
N VAL A 88 -7.10 -4.11 -30.81
CA VAL A 88 -7.62 -3.47 -29.59
C VAL A 88 -6.78 -2.23 -29.35
N ALA A 89 -7.33 -1.03 -29.21
CA ALA A 89 -6.53 0.14 -28.86
C ALA A 89 -6.42 0.25 -27.33
N VAL A 90 -5.21 0.27 -26.77
CA VAL A 90 -5.00 0.39 -25.32
C VAL A 90 -4.44 1.76 -25.00
N TYR A 91 -5.04 2.48 -24.06
CA TYR A 91 -4.43 3.65 -23.46
C TYR A 91 -3.50 3.19 -22.33
N CYS A 92 -2.22 3.53 -22.45
CA CYS A 92 -1.18 3.25 -21.46
C CYS A 92 -0.86 4.55 -20.73
N ASP A 93 -1.33 4.70 -19.49
CA ASP A 93 -1.10 5.92 -18.70
C ASP A 93 0.41 6.22 -18.56
N ASP A 94 0.79 7.50 -18.63
CA ASP A 94 2.20 7.93 -18.55
C ASP A 94 2.84 7.60 -17.19
N ALA A 95 2.01 7.45 -16.15
CA ALA A 95 2.42 6.98 -14.83
C ALA A 95 2.85 5.50 -14.81
N LEU A 96 2.64 4.74 -15.90
CA LEU A 96 3.16 3.39 -16.05
C LEU A 96 4.68 3.43 -16.31
N PRO A 97 5.46 2.52 -15.66
CA PRO A 97 6.88 2.39 -15.94
C PRO A 97 7.16 2.28 -17.44
N SER A 98 8.15 3.03 -17.94
CA SER A 98 8.50 3.04 -19.37
C SER A 98 8.90 1.65 -19.88
N SER A 99 9.51 0.83 -19.03
CA SER A 99 9.81 -0.57 -19.30
C SER A 99 8.55 -1.40 -19.56
N TRP A 100 7.47 -1.17 -18.80
CA TRP A 100 6.20 -1.87 -18.98
C TRP A 100 5.50 -1.41 -20.25
N ARG A 101 5.47 -0.10 -20.52
CA ARG A 101 4.91 0.43 -21.77
C ARG A 101 5.60 -0.17 -22.99
N LYS A 102 6.94 -0.23 -22.97
CA LYS A 102 7.73 -0.86 -24.05
C LYS A 102 7.49 -2.37 -24.16
N ALA A 103 7.40 -3.07 -23.04
CA ALA A 103 7.13 -4.51 -23.02
C ALA A 103 5.74 -4.83 -23.57
N LEU A 104 4.71 -4.08 -23.14
CA LEU A 104 3.34 -4.21 -23.66
C LEU A 104 3.27 -3.92 -25.16
N GLN A 105 3.90 -2.84 -25.63
CA GLN A 105 4.01 -2.54 -27.07
C GLN A 105 4.64 -3.68 -27.88
N THR A 106 5.57 -4.43 -27.28
CA THR A 106 6.26 -5.56 -27.94
C THR A 106 5.44 -6.86 -27.87
N ALA A 107 4.72 -7.08 -26.77
CA ALA A 107 3.91 -8.28 -26.56
C ALA A 107 2.60 -8.26 -27.38
N LEU A 108 2.12 -7.08 -27.77
CA LEU A 108 0.85 -6.90 -28.46
C LEU A 108 0.99 -6.76 -30.00
N VAL A 109 1.99 -7.43 -30.59
CA VAL A 109 2.30 -7.31 -32.04
C VAL A 109 1.39 -8.18 -32.92
N ASP A 110 0.94 -9.34 -32.43
CA ASP A 110 0.09 -10.27 -33.20
C ASP A 110 -1.42 -9.90 -33.15
N GLU A 111 -1.82 -9.11 -32.15
CA GLU A 111 -3.12 -8.46 -32.00
C GLU A 111 -2.84 -6.95 -31.86
N PRO A 112 -2.70 -6.17 -32.94
CA PRO A 112 -2.05 -4.86 -32.92
C PRO A 112 -2.76 -3.93 -31.96
N VAL A 113 -2.16 -3.78 -30.77
CA VAL A 113 -2.59 -2.86 -29.75
C VAL A 113 -1.57 -1.75 -29.66
N ALA A 114 -1.92 -0.60 -30.22
CA ALA A 114 -1.15 0.61 -30.00
C ALA A 114 -1.45 1.10 -28.57
N CYS A 115 -0.40 1.31 -27.76
CA CYS A 115 -0.49 2.27 -26.67
C CYS A 115 -0.78 3.63 -27.31
N VAL A 116 -2.03 4.09 -27.21
CA VAL A 116 -2.44 5.40 -27.72
C VAL A 116 -2.31 6.43 -26.60
N ASP A 117 -1.88 7.64 -26.95
CA ASP A 117 -1.75 8.75 -26.00
C ASP A 117 -3.11 9.44 -25.74
N ASP A 118 -4.11 9.19 -26.58
CA ASP A 118 -5.47 9.73 -26.44
C ASP A 118 -6.39 8.68 -25.78
N PRO A 119 -6.86 8.91 -24.53
CA PRO A 119 -7.81 8.02 -23.87
C PRO A 119 -9.12 7.81 -24.63
N ALA A 120 -9.56 8.79 -25.44
CA ALA A 120 -10.81 8.70 -26.20
C ALA A 120 -10.71 7.75 -27.41
N ALA A 121 -9.49 7.44 -27.85
CA ALA A 121 -9.22 6.54 -28.97
C ALA A 121 -9.03 5.08 -28.52
N ALA A 122 -9.03 4.80 -27.22
CA ALA A 122 -8.76 3.48 -26.67
C ALA A 122 -10.05 2.69 -26.36
N SER A 123 -10.07 1.40 -26.68
CA SER A 123 -11.10 0.47 -26.21
C SER A 123 -10.76 -0.18 -24.87
N VAL A 124 -9.51 -0.03 -24.40
CA VAL A 124 -9.04 -0.47 -23.08
C VAL A 124 -8.15 0.59 -22.45
N ARG A 125 -8.28 0.79 -21.14
CA ARG A 125 -7.46 1.72 -20.35
C ARG A 125 -6.70 0.97 -19.26
N LEU A 126 -5.38 1.21 -19.22
CA LEU A 126 -4.47 0.77 -18.16
C LEU A 126 -4.06 1.97 -17.32
N ALA A 127 -4.48 2.00 -16.06
CA ALA A 127 -4.15 3.08 -15.14
C ALA A 127 -3.99 2.56 -13.71
N TRP A 128 -3.14 3.23 -12.94
CA TRP A 128 -3.02 2.96 -11.52
C TRP A 128 -4.29 3.38 -10.77
N GLN A 129 -4.64 2.64 -9.73
CA GLN A 129 -5.66 3.01 -8.76
C GLN A 129 -5.22 2.58 -7.36
N PRO A 130 -5.67 3.28 -6.30
CA PRO A 130 -5.52 2.79 -4.94
C PRO A 130 -6.12 1.39 -4.85
N LEU A 131 -5.40 0.42 -4.27
CA LEU A 131 -5.81 -0.99 -4.26
C LEU A 131 -7.19 -1.16 -3.61
N ALA A 132 -7.47 -0.40 -2.55
CA ALA A 132 -8.75 -0.36 -1.85
C ALA A 132 -9.95 0.06 -2.73
N ARG A 133 -9.71 0.66 -3.91
CA ARG A 133 -10.75 1.10 -4.85
C ARG A 133 -10.95 0.14 -6.02
N ILE A 134 -10.10 -0.87 -6.17
CA ILE A 134 -10.26 -1.87 -7.22
C ILE A 134 -11.29 -2.91 -6.76
N ASN A 135 -12.32 -3.08 -7.57
CA ASN A 135 -13.32 -4.12 -7.34
C ASN A 135 -12.81 -5.46 -7.91
N GLY A 136 -12.75 -6.49 -7.06
CA GLY A 136 -12.20 -7.80 -7.44
C GLY A 136 -10.68 -7.86 -7.36
N ASP A 137 -10.09 -8.87 -8.00
CA ASP A 137 -8.65 -9.11 -7.91
C ASP A 137 -7.86 -8.22 -8.88
N ALA A 138 -7.01 -7.36 -8.33
CA ALA A 138 -6.07 -6.58 -9.12
C ALA A 138 -5.05 -7.50 -9.82
N VAL A 139 -4.86 -7.30 -11.12
CA VAL A 139 -4.00 -8.15 -11.96
C VAL A 139 -2.53 -7.97 -11.60
N ILE A 140 -2.15 -6.72 -11.35
CA ILE A 140 -0.81 -6.31 -10.93
C ILE A 140 -0.99 -5.44 -9.70
N THR A 141 -0.21 -5.69 -8.63
CA THR A 141 -0.24 -4.91 -7.39
C THR A 141 1.15 -4.41 -7.03
N ARG A 142 1.24 -3.19 -6.50
CA ARG A 142 2.50 -2.63 -6.00
C ARG A 142 2.26 -2.07 -4.59
N TYR A 143 3.19 -2.40 -3.71
CA TYR A 143 3.25 -1.94 -2.33
C TYR A 143 4.50 -1.08 -2.17
N TYR A 144 4.34 0.04 -1.48
CA TYR A 144 5.42 0.96 -1.17
C TYR A 144 5.60 1.06 0.33
N ALA A 145 6.83 1.15 0.78
CA ALA A 145 7.17 1.28 2.19
C ALA A 145 7.58 2.72 2.50
N VAL A 146 7.11 3.24 3.63
CA VAL A 146 7.71 4.44 4.22
C VAL A 146 8.92 4.01 5.04
N VAL A 147 10.04 4.68 4.83
CA VAL A 147 11.30 4.35 5.49
C VAL A 147 11.97 5.55 6.13
N ALA A 148 12.80 5.25 7.12
CA ALA A 148 13.77 6.16 7.70
C ALA A 148 15.11 5.40 7.87
N PRO A 149 16.23 6.06 8.19
CA PRO A 149 17.46 5.36 8.58
C PRO A 149 17.20 4.41 9.76
N PHE A 150 17.84 3.24 9.79
CA PHE A 150 17.56 2.17 10.76
C PHE A 150 17.55 2.62 12.24
N ALA A 151 18.44 3.56 12.60
CA ALA A 151 18.56 4.08 13.96
C ALA A 151 17.43 5.04 14.38
N THR A 152 16.44 5.29 13.53
CA THR A 152 15.31 6.18 13.82
C THR A 152 14.43 5.64 14.93
N VAL A 153 14.08 6.50 15.90
CA VAL A 153 13.22 6.14 17.04
C VAL A 153 11.75 6.03 16.63
N GLN A 154 11.25 6.92 15.78
CA GLN A 154 9.87 6.91 15.28
C GLN A 154 9.52 5.54 14.66
N ASP A 155 8.34 5.00 14.99
CA ASP A 155 7.85 3.71 14.48
C ASP A 155 6.68 3.86 13.49
N ASP A 156 5.92 4.96 13.57
CA ASP A 156 4.66 5.17 12.85
C ASP A 156 4.57 6.58 12.28
N VAL A 157 3.84 6.73 11.17
CA VAL A 157 3.45 8.01 10.57
C VAL A 157 2.01 7.93 10.11
N SER A 158 1.24 9.01 10.22
CA SER A 158 -0.15 9.01 9.75
C SER A 158 -0.24 9.30 8.25
N LEU A 159 -1.26 8.76 7.57
CA LEU A 159 -1.49 9.08 6.15
C LEU A 159 -1.68 10.59 5.89
N PRO A 160 -2.39 11.35 6.73
CA PRO A 160 -2.47 12.81 6.57
C PRO A 160 -1.12 13.52 6.70
N ALA A 161 -0.22 13.04 7.56
CA ALA A 161 1.12 13.59 7.67
C ALA A 161 1.94 13.29 6.39
N LEU A 162 1.87 12.06 5.88
CA LEU A 162 2.50 11.71 4.61
C LEU A 162 1.97 12.56 3.44
N GLN A 163 0.66 12.83 3.41
CA GLN A 163 0.06 13.71 2.40
C GLN A 163 0.61 15.14 2.49
N ALA A 164 0.80 15.68 3.70
CA ALA A 164 1.43 16.98 3.87
C ALA A 164 2.89 16.94 3.36
N PHE A 165 3.68 15.94 3.78
CA PHE A 165 5.07 15.82 3.38
C PHE A 165 5.23 15.64 1.86
N TRP A 166 4.31 14.91 1.22
CA TRP A 166 4.23 14.77 -0.23
C TRP A 166 4.13 16.12 -0.94
N MET A 167 3.34 17.05 -0.39
CA MET A 167 3.19 18.42 -0.91
C MET A 167 4.34 19.36 -0.49
N GLY A 168 5.34 18.86 0.25
CA GLY A 168 6.44 19.65 0.79
C GLY A 168 6.10 20.43 2.06
N GLU A 169 5.00 20.08 2.73
CA GLU A 169 4.54 20.70 3.97
C GLU A 169 4.81 19.77 5.16
N GLY A 170 5.28 20.29 6.30
CA GLY A 170 5.38 19.52 7.54
C GLY A 170 6.63 18.63 7.71
N GLY A 171 7.45 18.46 6.67
CA GLY A 171 8.73 17.74 6.77
C GLY A 171 9.24 17.25 5.41
N PRO A 172 10.53 16.88 5.30
CA PRO A 172 11.09 16.34 4.06
C PRO A 172 10.65 14.89 3.83
N LEU A 173 10.00 14.64 2.69
CA LEU A 173 9.71 13.31 2.15
C LEU A 173 10.40 13.16 0.80
N ILE A 174 11.29 12.18 0.69
CA ILE A 174 12.00 11.86 -0.55
C ILE A 174 11.39 10.61 -1.15
N VAL A 175 10.79 10.74 -2.33
CA VAL A 175 10.13 9.62 -3.01
C VAL A 175 11.06 9.04 -4.05
N ALA A 176 11.24 7.72 -4.03
CA ALA A 176 11.95 7.00 -5.09
C ALA A 176 11.32 7.31 -6.46
N ASP A 177 12.13 7.58 -7.48
CA ASP A 177 11.63 7.94 -8.82
C ASP A 177 10.61 6.92 -9.37
N GLU A 178 10.81 5.62 -9.11
CA GLU A 178 9.91 4.55 -9.54
C GLU A 178 8.56 4.51 -8.80
N ALA A 179 8.49 5.16 -7.63
CA ALA A 179 7.29 5.22 -6.80
C ALA A 179 6.39 6.42 -7.15
N VAL A 180 6.91 7.42 -7.86
CA VAL A 180 6.19 8.67 -8.16
C VAL A 180 4.87 8.40 -8.89
N GLY A 181 4.92 7.95 -10.14
CA GLY A 181 3.72 7.79 -10.99
C GLY A 181 2.63 6.94 -10.34
N PRO A 182 2.94 5.75 -9.80
CA PRO A 182 1.95 4.93 -9.11
C PRO A 182 1.35 5.60 -7.88
N LEU A 183 2.11 6.38 -7.10
CA LEU A 183 1.61 7.01 -5.87
C LEU A 183 0.88 8.35 -6.11
N GLU A 184 0.98 8.96 -7.29
CA GLU A 184 0.19 10.16 -7.63
C GLU A 184 -1.32 9.91 -7.53
N VAL A 185 -1.79 8.68 -7.75
CA VAL A 185 -3.21 8.33 -7.62
C VAL A 185 -3.71 8.28 -6.18
N ILE A 186 -2.77 8.21 -5.22
CA ILE A 186 -3.06 8.27 -3.79
C ILE A 186 -2.99 9.73 -3.32
N PHE A 187 -1.90 10.43 -3.63
CA PHE A 187 -1.61 11.74 -3.05
C PHE A 187 -2.05 12.94 -3.91
N GLY A 188 -2.35 12.74 -5.20
CA GLY A 188 -2.77 13.79 -6.11
C GLY A 188 -1.62 14.68 -6.60
N GLY A 189 -1.01 14.30 -7.72
CA GLY A 189 0.09 15.04 -8.36
C GLY A 189 1.49 14.66 -7.85
N PRO A 190 2.55 15.27 -8.40
CA PRO A 190 3.92 14.86 -8.12
C PRO A 190 4.37 15.26 -6.69
N PRO A 191 5.31 14.51 -6.08
CA PRO A 191 5.85 14.85 -4.78
C PRO A 191 6.82 16.04 -4.85
N ALA A 192 7.02 16.72 -3.73
CA ALA A 192 7.94 17.85 -3.63
C ALA A 192 9.42 17.48 -3.87
N HIS A 193 9.83 16.27 -3.46
CA HIS A 193 11.19 15.79 -3.61
C HIS A 193 11.24 14.34 -4.08
N THR A 194 12.10 14.08 -5.06
CA THR A 194 12.39 12.74 -5.54
C THR A 194 13.90 12.46 -5.56
N ALA A 195 14.25 11.19 -5.62
CA ALA A 195 15.61 10.74 -5.85
C ALA A 195 15.62 9.33 -6.48
N PRO A 196 16.71 8.96 -7.17
CA PRO A 196 16.95 7.56 -7.51
C PRO A 196 16.96 6.70 -6.24
N THR A 197 16.37 5.51 -6.27
CA THR A 197 16.31 4.63 -5.08
C THR A 197 17.69 4.37 -4.46
N ALA A 198 18.74 4.26 -5.29
CA ALA A 198 20.12 4.08 -4.84
C ALA A 198 20.70 5.25 -4.03
N GLU A 199 20.16 6.46 -4.17
CA GLU A 199 20.56 7.65 -3.41
C GLU A 199 19.69 7.89 -2.18
N LEU A 200 18.60 7.13 -2.00
CA LEU A 200 17.60 7.42 -0.98
C LEU A 200 18.21 7.38 0.43
N LEU A 201 18.95 6.32 0.76
CA LEU A 201 19.54 6.17 2.10
C LEU A 201 20.50 7.31 2.47
N SER A 202 21.39 7.69 1.55
CA SER A 202 22.37 8.74 1.83
C SER A 202 21.71 10.11 2.01
N ARG A 203 20.62 10.37 1.28
CA ARG A 203 19.83 11.59 1.45
C ARG A 203 19.07 11.60 2.78
N LEU A 204 18.44 10.49 3.17
CA LEU A 204 17.76 10.39 4.47
C LEU A 204 18.73 10.49 5.66
N GLN A 205 19.98 10.04 5.51
CA GLN A 205 21.00 10.20 6.54
C GLN A 205 21.55 11.62 6.63
N ALA A 206 21.48 12.39 5.55
CA ALA A 206 21.96 13.77 5.50
C ALA A 206 20.95 14.78 6.09
N ASP A 207 19.67 14.41 6.18
CA ASP A 207 18.59 15.27 6.64
C ASP A 207 17.83 14.63 7.81
N GLU A 208 18.03 15.16 9.02
CA GLU A 208 17.48 14.60 10.24
C GLU A 208 15.95 14.71 10.23
N GLY A 209 15.26 13.57 10.37
CA GLY A 209 13.81 13.51 10.34
C GLY A 209 13.20 13.41 8.94
N ALA A 210 14.02 13.34 7.88
CA ALA A 210 13.54 13.02 6.55
C ALA A 210 13.00 11.58 6.48
N LEU A 211 11.88 11.42 5.78
CA LEU A 211 11.30 10.13 5.45
C LEU A 211 11.49 9.82 3.97
N GLY A 212 11.53 8.54 3.64
CA GLY A 212 11.58 8.04 2.27
C GLY A 212 10.36 7.22 1.91
N ILE A 213 10.04 7.15 0.61
CA ILE A 213 9.13 6.12 0.08
C ILE A 213 9.83 5.37 -1.04
N LEU A 214 9.82 4.04 -0.99
CA LEU A 214 10.37 3.18 -2.05
C LEU A 214 9.51 1.92 -2.29
N PRO A 215 9.66 1.25 -3.44
CA PRO A 215 9.03 -0.04 -3.69
C PRO A 215 9.42 -1.09 -2.62
N PHE A 216 8.47 -1.90 -2.18
CA PHE A 216 8.67 -2.94 -1.15
C PHE A 216 9.82 -3.91 -1.47
N ASP A 217 9.94 -4.32 -2.73
CA ASP A 217 10.97 -5.23 -3.22
C ASP A 217 12.39 -4.62 -3.28
N GLN A 218 12.51 -3.32 -3.01
CA GLN A 218 13.79 -2.61 -2.93
C GLN A 218 14.19 -2.25 -1.49
N LEU A 219 13.49 -2.79 -0.49
CA LEU A 219 13.84 -2.63 0.91
C LEU A 219 15.25 -3.19 1.22
N ASP A 220 15.98 -2.46 2.05
CA ASP A 220 17.31 -2.81 2.53
C ASP A 220 17.34 -2.75 4.07
N PRO A 221 18.08 -3.63 4.78
CA PRO A 221 18.18 -3.63 6.24
C PRO A 221 18.71 -2.34 6.88
N ALA A 222 19.37 -1.46 6.10
CA ALA A 222 19.79 -0.14 6.57
C ALA A 222 18.61 0.83 6.77
N PHE A 223 17.42 0.48 6.30
CA PHE A 223 16.19 1.21 6.56
C PHE A 223 15.41 0.62 7.74
N LYS A 224 14.79 1.50 8.51
CA LYS A 224 13.64 1.17 9.35
C LYS A 224 12.38 1.43 8.53
N VAL A 225 11.53 0.42 8.38
CA VAL A 225 10.20 0.58 7.78
C VAL A 225 9.25 1.09 8.85
N LEU A 226 8.55 2.19 8.57
CA LEU A 226 7.54 2.75 9.46
C LEU A 226 6.15 2.17 9.17
N THR A 227 5.32 2.05 10.19
CA THR A 227 3.90 1.78 10.00
C THR A 227 3.16 3.03 9.54
N ILE A 228 2.02 2.83 8.86
CA ILE A 228 1.15 3.92 8.41
C ILE A 228 -0.20 3.77 9.10
N ASP A 229 -0.52 4.68 10.02
CA ASP A 229 -1.70 4.57 10.88
C ASP A 229 -1.80 3.18 11.55
N GLY A 230 -0.65 2.62 11.97
CA GLY A 230 -0.51 1.29 12.54
C GLY A 230 -0.45 0.11 11.56
N ALA A 231 -0.66 0.34 10.25
CA ALA A 231 -0.55 -0.72 9.25
C ALA A 231 0.92 -1.01 8.91
N ASN A 232 1.34 -2.26 9.07
CA ASN A 232 2.72 -2.70 8.82
C ASN A 232 2.83 -3.50 7.51
N VAL A 233 3.52 -2.94 6.50
CA VAL A 233 3.74 -3.62 5.21
C VAL A 233 4.56 -4.91 5.34
N LEU A 234 5.38 -5.05 6.39
CA LEU A 234 6.19 -6.26 6.66
C LEU A 234 5.38 -7.38 7.33
N ASP A 235 4.19 -7.13 7.88
CA ASP A 235 3.39 -8.18 8.52
C ASP A 235 2.73 -9.07 7.44
N LYS A 236 3.11 -10.34 7.38
CA LYS A 236 2.53 -11.33 6.45
C LYS A 236 1.00 -11.44 6.54
N ARG A 237 0.40 -11.09 7.69
CA ARG A 237 -1.06 -11.14 7.96
C ARG A 237 -1.79 -9.84 7.61
N LEU A 238 -1.08 -8.82 7.13
CA LEU A 238 -1.65 -7.56 6.67
C LEU A 238 -2.81 -7.82 5.71
N GLN A 239 -3.97 -7.25 6.02
CA GLN A 239 -5.09 -7.19 5.09
C GLN A 239 -4.75 -6.16 4.01
N VAL A 240 -4.41 -6.64 2.82
CA VAL A 240 -3.79 -5.82 1.78
C VAL A 240 -4.65 -4.65 1.29
N GLY A 241 -5.98 -4.77 1.39
CA GLY A 241 -6.92 -3.69 1.08
C GLY A 241 -6.87 -2.52 2.06
N ASP A 242 -6.32 -2.72 3.25
CA ASP A 242 -6.27 -1.71 4.32
C ASP A 242 -4.95 -0.92 4.32
N TYR A 243 -3.96 -1.32 3.50
CA TYR A 243 -2.67 -0.66 3.47
C TYR A 243 -2.70 0.61 2.60
N PRO A 244 -2.39 1.81 3.16
CA PRO A 244 -2.59 3.07 2.45
C PRO A 244 -1.76 3.25 1.18
N LEU A 245 -0.56 2.66 1.11
CA LEU A 245 0.36 2.77 -0.03
C LEU A 245 0.39 1.52 -0.90
N ALA A 246 -0.77 0.88 -1.04
CA ALA A 246 -0.99 -0.17 -2.01
C ALA A 246 -1.75 0.37 -3.24
N VAL A 247 -1.22 0.07 -4.42
CA VAL A 247 -1.87 0.40 -5.70
C VAL A 247 -2.00 -0.84 -6.56
N GLY A 248 -3.01 -0.87 -7.40
CA GLY A 248 -3.17 -1.89 -8.42
C GLY A 248 -3.30 -1.30 -9.81
N LEU A 249 -2.91 -2.08 -10.80
CA LEU A 249 -3.16 -1.75 -12.19
C LEU A 249 -4.61 -2.11 -12.53
N ASN A 250 -5.44 -1.09 -12.74
CA ASN A 250 -6.80 -1.26 -13.21
C ASN A 250 -6.80 -1.41 -14.74
N VAL A 251 -7.49 -2.45 -15.22
CA VAL A 251 -7.70 -2.74 -16.64
C VAL A 251 -9.19 -2.61 -16.91
N SER A 252 -9.59 -1.65 -17.73
CA SER A 252 -11.01 -1.34 -17.96
C SER A 252 -11.29 -1.06 -19.42
N GLY A 253 -12.53 -1.29 -19.87
CA GLY A 253 -12.96 -1.08 -21.25
C GLY A 253 -13.56 -2.34 -21.88
N ASP A 254 -14.15 -2.21 -23.07
CA ASP A 254 -14.95 -3.25 -23.71
C ASP A 254 -14.14 -4.50 -24.08
N ASP A 255 -12.83 -4.34 -24.33
CA ASP A 255 -11.91 -5.43 -24.68
C ASP A 255 -11.00 -5.85 -23.51
N ALA A 256 -11.28 -5.44 -22.26
CA ALA A 256 -10.40 -5.69 -21.12
C ALA A 256 -10.05 -7.18 -20.95
N ASP A 257 -11.05 -8.06 -21.02
CA ASP A 257 -10.89 -9.52 -20.86
C ASP A 257 -9.94 -10.13 -21.90
N ARG A 258 -9.86 -9.54 -23.11
CA ARG A 258 -8.95 -10.00 -24.18
C ARG A 258 -7.49 -9.65 -23.88
N ILE A 259 -7.24 -8.53 -23.18
CA ILE A 259 -5.89 -8.01 -22.90
C ILE A 259 -5.33 -8.51 -21.57
N LEU A 260 -6.19 -8.89 -20.62
CA LEU A 260 -5.79 -9.41 -19.31
C LEU A 260 -4.72 -10.52 -19.37
N PRO A 261 -4.81 -11.55 -20.24
CA PRO A 261 -3.78 -12.59 -20.32
C PRO A 261 -2.41 -12.03 -20.75
N VAL A 262 -2.38 -11.13 -21.73
CA VAL A 262 -1.14 -10.51 -22.22
C VAL A 262 -0.48 -9.68 -21.13
N ILE A 263 -1.27 -8.92 -20.36
CA ILE A 263 -0.75 -8.16 -19.21
C ILE A 263 -0.13 -9.08 -18.17
N ARG A 264 -0.82 -10.18 -17.81
CA ARG A 264 -0.33 -11.15 -16.83
C ARG A 264 0.99 -11.77 -17.27
N GLU A 265 1.15 -12.09 -18.55
CA GLU A 265 2.41 -12.68 -19.05
C GLU A 265 3.53 -11.65 -19.18
N THR A 266 3.20 -10.44 -19.59
CA THR A 266 4.20 -9.39 -19.89
C THR A 266 4.71 -8.69 -18.64
N ILE A 267 3.84 -8.45 -17.66
CA ILE A 267 4.18 -7.70 -16.44
C ILE A 267 4.37 -8.69 -15.29
N GLN A 268 5.63 -9.01 -15.03
CA GLN A 268 6.04 -9.88 -13.94
C GLN A 268 7.13 -9.22 -13.07
N PRO A 269 7.16 -9.49 -11.75
CA PRO A 269 6.17 -10.25 -11.01
C PRO A 269 4.83 -9.51 -10.88
N ALA A 270 3.72 -10.25 -10.75
CA ALA A 270 2.39 -9.67 -10.59
C ALA A 270 2.29 -8.79 -9.34
N THR A 271 2.99 -9.15 -8.26
CA THR A 271 3.14 -8.33 -7.06
C THR A 271 4.61 -8.13 -6.71
N ASN A 272 4.95 -7.00 -6.09
CA ASN A 272 6.27 -6.80 -5.48
C ASN A 272 6.30 -7.18 -3.99
N ARG A 273 5.19 -7.65 -3.43
CA ARG A 273 5.08 -8.12 -2.04
C ARG A 273 4.55 -9.56 -2.02
N ASP A 274 5.44 -10.48 -2.33
CA ASP A 274 5.16 -11.91 -2.32
C ASP A 274 5.45 -12.50 -0.94
N VAL A 275 4.39 -12.79 -0.17
CA VAL A 275 4.50 -13.29 1.21
C VAL A 275 5.12 -14.69 1.30
N ASP A 276 5.01 -15.49 0.24
CA ASP A 276 5.62 -16.83 0.15
C ASP A 276 7.14 -16.75 -0.02
N ARG A 277 7.64 -15.57 -0.42
CA ARG A 277 9.07 -15.26 -0.54
C ARG A 277 9.60 -14.40 0.60
N MET A 278 8.80 -14.15 1.64
CA MET A 278 9.20 -13.42 2.83
C MET A 278 9.60 -14.39 3.95
N THR A 279 10.67 -14.06 4.66
CA THR A 279 11.03 -14.70 5.94
C THR A 279 11.10 -13.63 7.02
N THR A 280 10.40 -13.86 8.12
CA THR A 280 10.39 -13.02 9.30
C THR A 280 11.32 -13.62 10.35
N LEU A 281 12.25 -12.80 10.83
CA LEU A 281 13.20 -13.17 11.88
C LEU A 281 13.02 -12.19 13.03
N ILE A 282 12.69 -12.68 14.22
CA ILE A 282 12.78 -11.89 15.45
C ILE A 282 14.02 -12.32 16.21
N MET A 283 14.87 -11.34 16.52
CA MET A 283 16.06 -11.53 17.34
C MET A 283 15.90 -10.77 18.65
N THR A 284 16.06 -11.47 19.77
CA THR A 284 16.12 -10.80 21.07
C THR A 284 17.51 -10.26 21.33
N GLY A 285 17.58 -9.25 22.20
CA GLY A 285 18.81 -8.91 22.88
C GLY A 285 19.26 -10.02 23.84
N VAL A 286 20.33 -9.72 24.57
CA VAL A 286 20.93 -10.62 25.55
C VAL A 286 19.92 -10.96 26.65
N THR A 287 19.76 -12.25 26.90
CA THR A 287 18.83 -12.84 27.86
C THR A 287 19.61 -13.66 28.88
N ALA A 288 19.33 -13.43 30.16
CA ALA A 288 19.84 -14.22 31.26
C ALA A 288 18.71 -14.53 32.24
N MET A 289 18.25 -15.79 32.25
CA MET A 289 17.23 -16.26 33.21
C MET A 289 17.89 -16.64 34.54
N SER A 290 18.52 -15.65 35.17
CA SER A 290 19.23 -15.76 36.45
C SER A 290 18.75 -14.64 37.40
N ARG A 291 19.26 -14.62 38.65
CA ARG A 291 18.99 -13.55 39.64
C ARG A 291 17.49 -13.19 39.73
N GLY A 292 17.13 -11.92 39.50
CA GLY A 292 15.77 -11.42 39.60
C GLY A 292 14.80 -12.06 38.62
N THR A 293 15.25 -12.41 37.41
CA THR A 293 14.40 -13.12 36.43
C THR A 293 14.05 -14.51 36.96
N ALA A 294 15.07 -15.28 37.38
CA ALA A 294 14.90 -16.60 37.97
C ALA A 294 14.04 -16.57 39.25
N GLU A 295 14.26 -15.60 40.14
CA GLU A 295 13.43 -15.40 41.34
C GLU A 295 11.95 -15.20 40.98
N LYS A 296 11.64 -14.45 39.91
CA LYS A 296 10.25 -14.27 39.46
C LYS A 296 9.69 -15.54 38.83
N MET A 297 10.50 -16.33 38.13
CA MET A 297 10.10 -17.63 37.59
C MET A 297 9.77 -18.62 38.71
N GLU A 298 10.55 -18.68 39.78
CA GLU A 298 10.23 -19.51 40.96
C GLU A 298 8.94 -19.07 41.66
N GLN A 299 8.71 -17.75 41.77
CA GLN A 299 7.54 -17.20 42.46
C GLN A 299 6.25 -17.32 41.65
N LYS A 300 6.33 -17.25 40.32
CA LYS A 300 5.15 -17.09 39.44
C LYS A 300 4.99 -18.21 38.41
N GLY A 301 5.90 -19.19 38.41
CA GLY A 301 5.98 -20.26 37.42
C GLY A 301 6.99 -19.96 36.33
N VAL A 302 7.60 -21.01 35.79
CA VAL A 302 8.69 -20.94 34.80
C VAL A 302 8.31 -20.20 33.53
N LEU A 303 7.02 -20.19 33.15
CA LEU A 303 6.55 -19.49 31.95
C LEU A 303 6.35 -17.98 32.14
N TYR A 304 6.53 -17.46 33.36
CA TYR A 304 6.28 -16.04 33.67
C TYR A 304 6.89 -15.04 32.68
N PRO A 305 8.17 -15.13 32.25
CA PRO A 305 8.75 -14.18 31.29
C PRO A 305 8.14 -14.30 29.88
N ALA A 306 7.55 -15.45 29.53
CA ALA A 306 6.99 -15.70 28.21
C ALA A 306 5.54 -15.19 28.08
N LEU A 307 4.80 -15.04 29.19
CA LEU A 307 3.34 -14.86 29.22
C LEU A 307 2.77 -13.78 28.30
N VAL A 308 3.49 -12.67 28.10
CA VAL A 308 2.99 -11.51 27.34
C VAL A 308 3.73 -11.26 26.03
N ILE A 309 4.80 -12.04 25.77
CA ILE A 309 5.64 -11.87 24.57
C ILE A 309 5.59 -13.07 23.63
N SER A 310 5.05 -14.21 24.08
CA SER A 310 5.01 -15.45 23.28
C SER A 310 4.33 -15.23 21.95
N ASP A 311 3.11 -14.67 21.93
CA ASP A 311 2.34 -14.42 20.70
C ASP A 311 3.10 -13.56 19.68
N THR A 312 3.94 -12.63 20.15
CA THR A 312 4.75 -11.78 19.26
C THR A 312 5.96 -12.55 18.74
N LEU A 313 6.71 -13.22 19.62
CA LEU A 313 7.94 -13.91 19.25
C LEU A 313 7.63 -15.13 18.37
N SER A 314 6.71 -15.99 18.80
CA SER A 314 6.36 -17.22 18.08
C SER A 314 5.60 -16.98 16.77
N ALA A 315 5.21 -15.74 16.46
CA ALA A 315 4.59 -15.40 15.17
C ALA A 315 5.62 -15.25 14.04
N ALA A 316 6.92 -15.14 14.35
CA ALA A 316 7.96 -15.12 13.34
C ALA A 316 8.20 -16.52 12.75
N ASP A 317 8.71 -16.57 11.52
CA ASP A 317 9.16 -17.84 10.92
C ASP A 317 10.41 -18.39 11.64
N ILE A 318 11.23 -17.50 12.20
CA ILE A 318 12.42 -17.83 12.99
C ILE A 318 12.49 -16.90 14.20
N THR A 319 12.60 -17.48 15.39
CA THR A 319 12.88 -16.77 16.64
C THR A 319 14.27 -17.12 17.15
N HIS A 320 15.12 -16.10 17.27
CA HIS A 320 16.45 -16.21 17.86
C HIS A 320 16.50 -15.55 19.24
N VAL A 321 17.01 -16.29 20.23
CA VAL A 321 17.35 -15.76 21.54
C VAL A 321 18.86 -15.76 21.75
N SER A 322 19.42 -14.61 22.12
CA SER A 322 20.78 -14.53 22.65
C SER A 322 20.74 -14.87 24.14
N ASN A 323 21.13 -16.09 24.52
CA ASN A 323 21.22 -16.53 25.91
C ASN A 323 22.66 -16.42 26.42
N GLU A 324 22.85 -15.78 27.56
CA GLU A 324 24.18 -15.43 28.07
C GLU A 324 24.64 -16.29 29.26
N VAL A 325 23.79 -17.17 29.79
CA VAL A 325 24.13 -17.98 30.98
C VAL A 325 24.02 -19.48 30.72
N PRO A 326 24.85 -20.32 31.36
CA PRO A 326 24.78 -21.76 31.19
C PRO A 326 23.52 -22.34 31.85
N PHE A 327 22.97 -23.38 31.25
CA PHE A 327 21.93 -24.20 31.84
C PHE A 327 22.57 -25.33 32.68
N ILE A 328 22.26 -25.37 33.96
CA ILE A 328 22.83 -26.34 34.91
C ILE A 328 21.72 -26.92 35.78
N LYS A 329 21.65 -28.25 35.81
CA LYS A 329 20.68 -28.98 36.65
C LYS A 329 20.82 -28.57 38.12
N GLY A 330 19.74 -28.07 38.71
CA GLY A 330 19.68 -27.67 40.10
C GLY A 330 20.37 -26.34 40.40
N CYS A 331 20.58 -25.49 39.39
CA CYS A 331 21.06 -24.12 39.57
C CYS A 331 20.19 -23.40 40.61
N GLN A 332 20.80 -22.99 41.73
CA GLN A 332 20.08 -22.34 42.83
C GLN A 332 19.88 -20.86 42.54
N VAL A 333 18.65 -20.39 42.67
CA VAL A 333 18.34 -18.96 42.56
C VAL A 333 19.00 -18.20 43.70
N ASN A 334 19.85 -17.24 43.36
CA ASN A 334 20.46 -16.34 44.33
C ASN A 334 20.53 -14.92 43.77
N ASN A 335 19.56 -14.09 44.18
CA ASN A 335 19.43 -12.69 43.81
C ASN A 335 20.11 -11.75 44.82
N THR A 336 21.10 -12.24 45.59
CA THR A 336 21.89 -11.39 46.48
C THR A 336 22.70 -10.39 45.65
N TYR A 337 22.79 -9.16 46.14
CA TYR A 337 23.58 -8.11 45.50
C TYR A 337 25.01 -8.60 45.19
N MET A 338 25.45 -8.37 43.95
CA MET A 338 26.78 -8.76 43.43
C MET A 338 27.07 -10.27 43.35
N ASN A 339 26.06 -11.15 43.45
CA ASN A 339 26.28 -12.57 43.18
C ASN A 339 26.60 -12.83 41.69
N LEU A 340 27.81 -13.29 41.38
CA LEU A 340 28.27 -13.63 40.02
C LEU A 340 28.05 -15.10 39.63
N THR A 341 27.41 -15.91 40.47
CA THR A 341 26.93 -17.23 40.05
C THR A 341 25.71 -17.05 39.15
N LEU A 342 25.97 -17.03 37.84
CA LEU A 342 24.98 -16.84 36.80
C LEU A 342 24.73 -18.18 36.11
N CYS A 343 23.58 -18.79 36.36
CA CYS A 343 23.10 -19.96 35.62
C CYS A 343 21.57 -19.95 35.58
N SER A 344 21.02 -20.78 34.71
CA SER A 344 19.60 -21.13 34.65
C SER A 344 19.42 -22.61 34.97
N ASP A 345 18.34 -22.97 35.65
CA ASP A 345 17.98 -24.38 35.83
C ASP A 345 17.27 -24.92 34.58
N TYR A 346 17.34 -26.23 34.34
CA TYR A 346 16.73 -26.87 33.16
C TYR A 346 15.23 -26.61 32.97
N PRO A 347 14.38 -26.53 34.02
CA PRO A 347 12.98 -26.18 33.84
C PRO A 347 12.74 -24.83 33.16
N TYR A 348 13.71 -23.91 33.15
CA TYR A 348 13.58 -22.60 32.51
C TYR A 348 13.63 -22.68 30.98
N LEU A 349 14.07 -23.81 30.40
CA LEU A 349 13.97 -24.05 28.96
C LEU A 349 12.52 -23.95 28.46
N GLN A 350 11.54 -24.30 29.30
CA GLN A 350 10.12 -24.16 28.97
C GLN A 350 9.73 -22.72 28.62
N ALA A 351 10.41 -21.72 29.18
CA ALA A 351 10.17 -20.33 28.82
C ALA A 351 10.64 -20.02 27.40
N LEU A 352 11.75 -20.61 26.94
CA LEU A 352 12.25 -20.48 25.57
C LEU A 352 11.36 -21.24 24.59
N GLU A 353 10.91 -22.44 24.97
CA GLU A 353 9.95 -23.23 24.18
C GLU A 353 8.63 -22.47 24.00
N ALA A 354 8.12 -21.84 25.06
CA ALA A 354 6.85 -21.11 25.03
C ALA A 354 6.85 -19.90 24.09
N ILE A 355 8.00 -19.24 23.91
CA ILE A 355 8.15 -18.12 22.96
C ILE A 355 8.50 -18.59 21.54
N GLY A 356 8.52 -19.90 21.28
CA GLY A 356 8.80 -20.45 19.96
C GLY A 356 10.25 -20.29 19.49
N VAL A 357 11.23 -20.37 20.39
CA VAL A 357 12.65 -20.26 20.01
C VAL A 357 13.09 -21.39 19.09
N ASP A 358 13.68 -21.01 17.96
CA ASP A 358 14.31 -21.92 17.00
C ASP A 358 15.84 -21.96 17.17
N ILE A 359 16.44 -20.81 17.52
CA ILE A 359 17.89 -20.65 17.62
C ILE A 359 18.25 -20.02 18.97
N VAL A 360 19.14 -20.66 19.72
CA VAL A 360 19.75 -20.10 20.93
C VAL A 360 21.21 -19.75 20.63
N GLY A 361 21.51 -18.46 20.52
CA GLY A 361 22.87 -17.95 20.44
C GLY A 361 23.48 -17.81 21.83
N LEU A 362 24.73 -18.26 22.01
CA LEU A 362 25.50 -18.12 23.26
C LEU A 362 26.45 -16.92 23.22
N SER A 363 26.02 -15.82 22.60
CA SER A 363 26.88 -14.68 22.25
C SER A 363 27.15 -13.71 23.42
N GLY A 364 26.63 -13.99 24.61
CA GLY A 364 26.90 -13.22 25.82
C GLY A 364 28.23 -13.58 26.47
N ASN A 365 28.69 -12.77 27.43
CA ASN A 365 30.00 -12.93 28.06
C ASN A 365 29.98 -13.79 29.34
N HIS A 366 28.82 -14.14 29.88
CA HIS A 366 28.69 -14.88 31.15
C HIS A 366 28.51 -16.40 31.00
N VAL A 367 28.61 -16.95 29.79
CA VAL A 367 28.31 -18.37 29.55
C VAL A 367 29.27 -19.32 30.29
N ASN A 368 30.50 -18.85 30.56
CA ASN A 368 31.55 -19.62 31.24
C ASN A 368 31.77 -19.18 32.71
N ASP A 369 30.91 -18.33 33.27
CA ASP A 369 31.08 -17.82 34.63
C ASP A 369 30.77 -18.88 35.70
N PHE A 370 30.04 -19.94 35.34
CA PHE A 370 29.60 -20.97 36.28
C PHE A 370 29.30 -22.31 35.58
N GLY A 371 29.43 -23.43 36.30
CA GLY A 371 29.39 -24.76 35.66
C GLY A 371 30.71 -25.13 35.01
N ARG A 372 30.98 -26.43 34.84
CA ARG A 372 32.23 -26.95 34.29
C ARG A 372 32.08 -27.35 32.83
#